data_AF-A0A399E1B4-F1
#
_entry.id   AF-A0A399E1B4-F1
#
_cell.length_a   1.000
_cell.length_b   1.000
_cell.length_c   1.000
_cell.angle_alpha   90.00
_cell.angle_beta   90.00
_cell.angle_gamma   90.00
#
_symmetry.space_group_name_H-M   'P 1'
#
loop_
_entity.id
_entity.type
_entity.pdbx_description
1 polymer ?
#
loop_
_entity_poly.entity_id
_entity_poly.type
_entity_poly.pdbx_seq_one_letter_code
_entity_poly.pdbx_strand_id
1 'polypeptide(L)'
;MRPETFGLVIFGLTALWVFLALWLIPMLHQRRLEREQLALAKMHRFAMRHNTFVRNHQGLRYVVVLGKQGFCYMLGGEFVSRERLLKALGEENEKHLLKAEAEESQHSAARSLVTIPA
;
A
#
# COMPACT_ATOMS: atom_id res chain seq x y z
N MET A 1 -18.71 -38.16 -37.56
CA MET A 1 -17.43 -37.71 -36.95
C MET A 1 -17.03 -38.73 -35.90
N ARG A 2 -15.75 -39.15 -35.85
CA ARG A 2 -15.27 -40.24 -34.99
C ARG A 2 -15.06 -39.74 -33.54
N PRO A 3 -15.36 -40.54 -32.51
CA PRO A 3 -15.23 -40.12 -31.10
C PRO A 3 -13.78 -39.69 -30.75
N GLU A 4 -12.79 -40.29 -31.41
CA GLU A 4 -11.37 -39.94 -31.28
C GLU A 4 -11.08 -38.48 -31.66
N THR A 5 -11.73 -37.98 -32.72
CA THR A 5 -11.57 -36.58 -33.15
C THR A 5 -12.17 -35.59 -32.15
N PHE A 6 -13.24 -35.96 -31.45
CA PHE A 6 -13.81 -35.12 -30.39
C PHE A 6 -12.89 -35.04 -29.17
N GLY A 7 -12.32 -36.18 -28.74
CA GLY A 7 -11.37 -36.20 -27.63
C GLY A 7 -10.12 -35.36 -27.90
N LEU A 8 -9.61 -35.42 -29.13
CA LEU A 8 -8.41 -34.69 -29.53
C LEU A 8 -8.65 -33.17 -29.61
N VAL A 9 -9.83 -32.75 -30.08
CA VAL A 9 -10.23 -31.33 -30.08
C VAL A 9 -10.40 -30.80 -28.66
N ILE A 10 -11.08 -31.53 -27.78
CA ILE A 10 -11.28 -31.13 -26.38
C ILE A 10 -9.93 -31.03 -25.65
N PHE A 11 -9.05 -32.01 -25.85
CA PHE A 11 -7.70 -32.00 -25.27
C PHE A 11 -6.85 -30.84 -25.79
N GLY A 12 -6.88 -30.56 -27.10
CA GLY A 12 -6.19 -29.41 -27.68
C GLY A 12 -6.69 -28.08 -27.12
N LEU A 13 -8.01 -27.95 -26.93
CA LEU A 13 -8.62 -26.74 -26.41
C LEU A 13 -8.29 -26.52 -24.93
N THR A 14 -8.32 -27.58 -24.11
CA THR A 14 -7.96 -27.49 -22.69
C THR A 14 -6.47 -27.22 -22.50
N ALA A 15 -5.60 -27.89 -23.26
CA ALA A 15 -4.17 -27.64 -23.24
C ALA A 15 -3.84 -26.18 -23.61
N LEU A 16 -4.47 -25.65 -24.66
CA LEU A 16 -4.33 -24.25 -25.06
C LEU A 16 -4.80 -23.29 -23.95
N TRP A 17 -5.93 -23.59 -23.32
CA TRP A 17 -6.48 -22.76 -22.24
C TRP A 17 -5.56 -22.72 -21.01
N VAL A 18 -5.02 -23.87 -20.61
CA VAL A 18 -4.08 -23.99 -19.50
C VAL A 18 -2.78 -23.24 -19.81
N PHE A 19 -2.24 -23.39 -21.03
CA PHE A 19 -1.04 -22.66 -21.44
C PHE A 19 -1.25 -21.14 -21.44
N LEU A 20 -2.42 -20.70 -21.92
CA LEU A 20 -2.78 -19.28 -21.92
C LEU A 20 -2.87 -18.73 -20.49
N ALA A 21 -3.53 -19.46 -19.59
CA ALA A 21 -3.64 -19.07 -18.18
C ALA A 21 -2.26 -19.05 -17.49
N LEU A 22 -1.44 -20.08 -17.71
CA LEU A 22 -0.08 -20.17 -17.14
C LEU A 22 0.81 -19.02 -17.58
N TRP A 23 0.60 -18.47 -18.78
CA TRP A 23 1.39 -17.35 -19.27
C TRP A 23 0.83 -15.98 -18.85
N LEU A 24 -0.50 -15.82 -18.86
CA LEU A 24 -1.15 -14.54 -18.60
C LEU A 24 -1.17 -14.17 -17.11
N ILE A 25 -1.38 -15.15 -16.23
CA ILE A 25 -1.44 -14.95 -14.77
C ILE A 25 -0.12 -14.38 -14.21
N PRO A 26 1.07 -14.97 -14.47
CA PRO A 26 2.31 -14.44 -13.93
C PRO A 26 2.63 -13.06 -14.49
N MET A 27 2.32 -12.78 -15.75
CA MET A 27 2.55 -11.47 -16.37
C MET A 27 1.73 -10.36 -15.70
N LEU A 28 0.45 -10.64 -15.40
CA LEU A 28 -0.41 -9.71 -14.67
C LEU A 28 0.03 -9.55 -13.21
N HIS A 29 0.50 -10.64 -12.58
CA HIS A 29 0.96 -10.60 -11.20
C HIS A 29 2.25 -9.78 -11.05
N GLN A 30 3.22 -9.95 -11.95
CA GLN A 30 4.46 -9.16 -11.96
C GLN A 30 4.19 -7.67 -12.06
N ARG A 31 3.29 -7.24 -12.95
CA ARG A 31 2.90 -5.82 -13.06
C ARG A 31 2.27 -5.26 -11.80
N ARG A 32 1.51 -6.07 -11.05
CA ARG A 32 0.94 -5.65 -9.76
C ARG A 32 2.03 -5.51 -8.70
N LEU A 33 2.94 -6.48 -8.62
CA LEU A 33 4.07 -6.46 -7.68
C LEU A 33 4.99 -5.26 -7.92
N GLU A 34 5.29 -4.93 -9.18
CA GLU A 34 6.08 -3.75 -9.53
C GLU A 34 5.41 -2.45 -9.05
N ARG A 35 4.09 -2.31 -9.26
CA ARG A 35 3.34 -1.15 -8.79
C ARG A 35 3.34 -1.03 -7.27
N GLU A 36 3.18 -2.15 -6.57
CA GLU A 36 3.24 -2.20 -5.11
C GLU A 36 4.63 -1.81 -4.59
N GLN A 37 5.69 -2.31 -5.22
CA GLN A 37 7.07 -1.95 -4.87
C GLN A 37 7.34 -0.46 -5.10
N LEU A 38 6.88 0.10 -6.23
CA LEU A 38 7.00 1.53 -6.50
C LEU A 38 6.22 2.38 -5.49
N ALA A 39 5.01 1.96 -5.13
CA ALA A 39 4.21 2.60 -4.09
C ALA A 39 4.94 2.61 -2.74
N LEU A 40 5.53 1.48 -2.35
CA LEU A 40 6.32 1.35 -1.13
C LEU A 40 7.56 2.23 -1.16
N ALA A 41 8.31 2.22 -2.27
CA ALA A 41 9.51 3.04 -2.42
C ALA A 41 9.18 4.53 -2.29
N LYS A 42 8.05 4.97 -2.86
CA LYS A 42 7.55 6.34 -2.69
C LYS A 42 7.21 6.64 -1.23
N MET A 43 6.45 5.77 -0.56
CA MET A 43 6.12 5.94 0.87
C MET A 43 7.37 6.00 1.74
N HIS A 44 8.32 5.10 1.51
CA HIS A 44 9.56 5.03 2.26
C HIS A 44 10.39 6.31 2.08
N ARG A 45 10.50 6.81 0.85
CA ARG A 45 11.19 8.07 0.57
C ARG A 45 10.51 9.25 1.27
N PHE A 46 9.17 9.29 1.28
CA PHE A 46 8.40 10.31 1.97
C PHE A 46 8.60 10.23 3.49
N ALA A 47 8.50 9.03 4.06
CA ALA A 47 8.71 8.78 5.49
C ALA A 47 10.13 9.21 5.93
N MET A 48 11.16 8.80 5.19
CA MET A 48 12.55 9.20 5.45
C MET A 48 12.76 10.71 5.38
N ARG A 49 12.12 11.41 4.42
CA ARG A 49 12.21 12.87 4.31
C ARG A 49 11.66 13.59 5.54
N HIS A 50 10.64 13.02 6.16
CA HIS A 50 9.95 13.60 7.31
C HIS A 50 10.38 12.98 8.65
N ASN A 51 11.37 12.08 8.63
CA ASN A 51 11.83 11.31 9.78
C ASN A 51 10.69 10.55 10.48
N THR A 52 9.80 9.97 9.68
CA THR A 52 8.67 9.16 10.14
C THR A 52 8.79 7.74 9.57
N PHE A 53 7.86 6.86 9.93
CA PHE A 53 7.89 5.45 9.52
C PHE A 53 6.65 5.05 8.73
N VAL A 54 6.83 4.09 7.82
CA VAL A 54 5.72 3.44 7.12
C VAL A 54 5.04 2.47 8.08
N ARG A 55 3.76 2.71 8.36
CA ARG A 55 2.95 1.87 9.24
C ARG A 55 2.19 0.83 8.41
N ASN A 56 2.02 -0.36 8.96
CA ASN A 56 1.23 -1.43 8.35
C ASN A 56 0.13 -1.85 9.32
N HIS A 57 -1.12 -1.77 8.89
CA HIS A 57 -2.27 -2.23 9.66
C HIS A 57 -3.18 -3.07 8.77
N GLN A 58 -3.42 -4.34 9.16
CA GLN A 58 -4.26 -5.27 8.40
C GLN A 58 -3.85 -5.43 6.92
N GLY A 59 -2.55 -5.28 6.60
CA GLY A 59 -2.03 -5.32 5.23
C GLY A 59 -2.10 -3.99 4.48
N LEU A 60 -2.76 -2.97 5.04
CA LEU A 60 -2.76 -1.60 4.53
C LEU A 60 -1.52 -0.86 5.03
N ARG A 61 -0.70 -0.41 4.09
CA ARG A 61 0.50 0.37 4.39
C ARG A 61 0.23 1.85 4.18
N TYR A 62 0.48 2.65 5.20
CA TYR A 62 0.23 4.07 5.18
C TYR A 62 1.32 4.83 5.94
N VAL A 63 1.46 6.12 5.61
CA VAL A 63 2.36 7.04 6.29
C VAL A 63 1.54 8.21 6.80
N VAL A 64 1.80 8.60 8.05
CA VAL A 64 1.26 9.83 8.65
C VAL A 64 2.45 10.72 8.94
N VAL A 65 2.35 11.99 8.57
CA VAL A 65 3.38 13.00 8.80
C VAL A 65 2.72 14.26 9.34
N LEU A 66 3.29 14.87 10.38
CA LEU A 66 2.91 16.22 10.76
C LEU A 66 3.70 17.24 9.92
N GLY A 67 3.00 17.88 8.98
CA GLY A 67 3.53 18.98 8.17
C GLY A 67 3.31 20.35 8.82
N LYS A 68 3.72 21.42 8.14
CA LYS A 68 3.55 22.81 8.62
C LYS A 68 2.07 23.25 8.68
N GLN A 69 1.21 22.66 7.87
CA GLN A 69 -0.22 23.00 7.74
C GLN A 69 -1.15 21.95 8.38
N GLY A 70 -0.60 20.97 9.11
CA GLY A 70 -1.34 19.87 9.71
C GLY A 70 -0.86 18.50 9.23
N PHE A 71 -1.67 17.47 9.50
CA PHE A 71 -1.32 16.09 9.16
C PHE A 71 -1.46 15.83 7.65
N CYS A 72 -0.43 15.20 7.08
CA CYS A 72 -0.42 14.68 5.72
C CYS A 72 -0.46 13.16 5.78
N TYR A 73 -1.33 12.56 4.97
CA TYR A 73 -1.54 11.12 4.91
C TYR A 73 -1.17 10.60 3.53
N MET A 74 -0.52 9.45 3.50
CA MET A 74 -0.12 8.79 2.27
C MET A 74 -0.51 7.31 2.31
N LEU A 75 -1.21 6.85 1.28
CA LEU A 75 -1.72 5.49 1.12
C LEU A 75 -1.43 5.02 -0.31
N GLY A 76 -0.96 3.79 -0.49
CA GLY A 76 -0.59 3.25 -1.81
C GLY A 76 0.43 4.08 -2.61
N GLY A 77 1.20 4.98 -2.01
CA GLY A 77 2.12 5.86 -2.75
C GLY A 77 1.48 7.17 -3.23
N GLU A 78 0.24 7.44 -2.85
CA GLU A 78 -0.54 8.64 -3.17
C GLU A 78 -0.91 9.41 -1.90
N PHE A 79 -1.00 10.73 -2.00
CA PHE A 79 -1.51 11.57 -0.92
C PHE A 79 -3.02 11.45 -0.82
N VAL A 80 -3.53 11.20 0.38
CA VAL A 80 -4.95 11.00 0.63
C VAL A 80 -5.42 11.89 1.77
N SER A 81 -6.72 12.20 1.79
CA SER A 81 -7.35 12.86 2.93
C SER A 81 -7.49 11.90 4.10
N ARG A 82 -7.64 12.45 5.32
CA ARG A 82 -7.91 11.67 6.54
C ARG A 82 -9.10 10.72 6.36
N GLU A 83 -10.21 11.22 5.81
CA GLU A 83 -11.43 10.44 5.57
C GLU A 83 -11.19 9.26 4.63
N ARG A 84 -10.39 9.45 3.57
CA ARG A 84 -10.11 8.39 2.60
C ARG A 84 -9.19 7.32 3.20
N LEU A 85 -8.24 7.72 4.05
CA LEU A 85 -7.43 6.78 4.81
C LEU A 85 -8.29 6.02 5.83
N LEU A 86 -9.19 6.70 6.55
CA LEU A 86 -10.10 6.09 7.52
C LEU A 86 -11.05 5.09 6.85
N LYS A 87 -11.63 5.44 5.69
CA LYS A 87 -12.45 4.53 4.89
C LYS A 87 -11.69 3.29 4.44
N ALA A 88 -10.41 3.45 4.10
CA ALA A 88 -9.56 2.32 3.74
C ALA A 88 -9.22 1.44 4.95
N LEU A 89 -8.97 2.05 6.12
CA LEU A 89 -8.64 1.36 7.36
C LEU A 89 -9.87 0.69 8.02
N GLY A 90 -11.08 1.16 7.72
CA GLY A 90 -12.30 0.82 8.43
C GLY A 90 -12.56 1.81 9.59
N GLU A 91 -13.81 2.24 9.75
CA GLU A 91 -14.21 3.25 10.75
C GLU A 91 -13.90 2.80 12.19
N GLU A 92 -13.94 1.50 12.46
CA GLU A 92 -13.62 0.92 13.77
C GLU A 92 -12.15 1.11 14.18
N ASN A 93 -11.27 1.34 13.19
CA ASN A 93 -9.82 1.48 13.40
C ASN A 93 -9.37 2.94 13.58
N GLU A 94 -10.30 3.88 13.78
CA GLU A 94 -9.97 5.29 14.04
C GLU A 94 -8.98 5.47 15.19
N LYS A 95 -9.09 4.63 16.23
CA LYS A 95 -8.17 4.64 17.39
C LYS A 95 -6.71 4.43 17.00
N HIS A 96 -6.44 3.63 15.95
CA HIS A 96 -5.09 3.41 15.45
C HIS A 96 -4.56 4.61 14.68
N LEU A 97 -5.43 5.29 13.93
CA LEU A 97 -5.09 6.53 13.24
C LEU A 97 -4.78 7.65 14.24
N LEU A 98 -5.62 7.83 15.26
CA LEU A 98 -5.42 8.79 16.34
C LEU A 98 -4.13 8.52 17.12
N LYS A 99 -3.82 7.24 17.39
CA LYS A 99 -2.54 6.87 18.01
C LYS A 99 -1.35 7.25 17.12
N ALA A 100 -1.44 7.01 15.81
CA ALA A 100 -0.39 7.39 14.87
C ALA A 100 -0.20 8.92 14.82
N GLU A 101 -1.28 9.69 14.79
CA GLU A 101 -1.24 11.16 14.85
C GLU A 101 -0.65 11.66 16.19
N ALA A 102 -0.99 11.01 17.31
CA ALA A 102 -0.45 11.35 18.62
C ALA A 102 1.06 11.07 18.72
N GLU A 103 1.52 9.94 18.19
CA GLU A 103 2.96 9.61 18.15
C GLU A 103 3.74 10.60 17.28
N GLU A 104 3.23 10.95 16.10
CA GLU A 104 3.89 11.93 15.21
C GLU A 104 3.89 13.34 15.81
N SER A 105 2.82 13.74 16.52
CA SER A 105 2.78 15.05 17.18
C SER A 105 3.79 15.14 18.34
N GLN A 106 3.95 14.07 19.12
CA GLN A 106 4.99 13.99 20.16
C GLN A 106 6.40 13.96 19.55
N HIS A 107 6.60 13.21 18.47
CA HIS A 107 7.91 13.11 17.81
C HIS A 107 8.32 14.44 17.17
N SER A 108 7.37 15.21 16.64
CA SER A 108 7.62 16.54 16.08
C SER A 108 7.84 17.60 17.18
N ALA A 109 7.11 17.53 18.30
CA ALA A 109 7.28 18.42 19.45
C ALA A 109 8.67 18.30 20.11
N ALA A 110 9.31 17.12 20.06
CA ALA A 110 10.67 16.93 20.55
C ALA A 110 11.71 17.80 19.82
N ARG A 111 11.42 18.26 18.59
CA ARG A 111 12.30 19.17 17.82
C ARG A 111 12.19 20.64 18.26
N SER A 112 11.23 20.99 19.12
CA SER A 112 10.94 22.35 19.58
C SER A 112 11.53 22.70 20.95
N LEU A 113 12.19 21.77 21.64
CA LEU A 113 12.88 22.08 22.89
C LEU A 113 14.27 22.64 22.59
N VAL A 114 14.29 23.88 22.08
CA VAL A 114 15.45 24.75 22.19
C VAL A 114 15.72 24.93 23.68
N THR A 115 16.78 24.30 24.16
CA THR A 115 17.36 24.57 25.47
C THR A 115 17.79 26.04 25.45
N ILE A 116 17.02 26.93 26.08
CA ILE A 116 17.48 28.28 26.39
C ILE A 116 18.26 28.12 27.71
N PRO A 117 19.60 28.24 27.73
CA PRO A 117 20.32 28.29 28.99
C PRO A 117 19.96 29.60 29.70
N ALA A 118 19.55 29.48 30.96
CA ALA A 118 19.40 30.59 31.90
C ALA A 118 20.75 30.93 32.54
#